data_AF-A0A7Y6A9B4-F1
#
_entry.id   AF-A0A7Y6A9B4-F1
#
_cell.length_a   1.000
_cell.length_b   1.000
_cell.length_c   1.000
_cell.angle_alpha   90.00
_cell.angle_beta   90.00
_cell.angle_gamma   90.00
#
_symmetry.space_group_name_H-M   'P 1'
#
loop_
_entity.id
_entity.type
_entity.pdbx_description
1 polymer ?
#
loop_
_entity_poly.entity_id
_entity_poly.type
_entity_poly.pdbx_seq_one_letter_code
_entity_poly.pdbx_strand_id
1 'polypeptide(L)' 'RASRSEPVLDAADLAAPPRGRAFVQVGGARPVLVRTVPWWEGPHADAVRASIGRYGP' A
#
# COMPACT_ATOMS: atom_id res chain seq x y z
N ARG A 1 2.82 -29.65 19.98
CA ARG A 1 2.49 -28.87 18.76
C ARG A 1 3.79 -28.71 17.98
N ALA A 2 3.95 -29.35 16.82
CA ALA A 2 5.17 -29.18 16.02
C ALA A 2 5.23 -27.72 15.52
N SER A 3 6.38 -27.06 15.66
CA SER A 3 6.60 -25.74 15.08
C SER A 3 6.74 -25.88 13.56
N ARG A 4 6.02 -25.05 12.81
CA ARG A 4 6.19 -24.91 11.37
C ARG A 4 7.21 -23.79 11.14
N SER A 5 8.17 -24.04 10.26
CA SER A 5 9.09 -23.00 9.78
C SER A 5 8.50 -22.39 8.51
N GLU A 6 8.25 -21.09 8.51
CA GLU A 6 7.97 -20.32 7.30
C GLU A 6 9.25 -19.62 6.81
N PRO A 7 9.50 -19.57 5.49
CA PRO A 7 10.62 -18.80 4.95
C PRO A 7 10.45 -17.32 5.25
N VAL A 8 11.57 -16.66 5.55
CA VAL A 8 11.63 -15.20 5.71
C VAL A 8 11.63 -14.57 4.31
N LEU A 9 10.83 -13.54 4.12
CA LEU A 9 10.79 -12.78 2.88
C LEU A 9 12.13 -12.08 2.63
N ASP A 10 12.68 -12.23 1.43
CA ASP A 10 13.89 -11.54 0.99
C ASP A 10 13.60 -10.31 0.11
N ALA A 11 14.63 -9.71 -0.45
CA ALA A 11 14.48 -8.53 -1.30
C ALA A 11 13.72 -8.83 -2.61
N ALA A 12 13.86 -10.02 -3.18
CA ALA A 12 13.13 -10.42 -4.38
C ALA A 12 11.64 -10.62 -4.06
N ASP A 13 11.33 -11.23 -2.91
CA ASP A 13 9.96 -11.38 -2.45
C ASP A 13 9.26 -10.02 -2.25
N LEU A 14 9.98 -9.04 -1.72
CA LEU A 14 9.46 -7.68 -1.52
C LEU A 14 9.29 -6.88 -2.83
N ALA A 15 10.02 -7.25 -3.89
CA ALA A 15 9.94 -6.63 -5.21
C ALA A 15 8.90 -7.29 -6.13
N ALA A 16 8.50 -8.53 -5.84
CA ALA A 16 7.54 -9.31 -6.61
C ALA A 16 6.05 -8.89 -6.57
N PRO A 17 5.53 -8.09 -5.60
CA PRO A 17 4.10 -7.81 -5.54
C PRO A 17 3.54 -7.16 -6.81
N PRO A 18 2.30 -7.48 -7.21
CA PRO A 18 1.67 -6.82 -8.33
C PRO A 18 1.46 -5.33 -8.02
N ARG A 19 1.38 -4.51 -9.07
CA ARG A 19 1.02 -3.10 -8.94
C ARG A 19 -0.25 -2.95 -8.11
N GLY A 20 -0.26 -1.97 -7.22
CA GLY A 20 -1.37 -1.75 -6.32
C GLY A 20 -1.25 -2.45 -4.96
N ARG A 21 -0.17 -3.21 -4.72
CA ARG A 21 0.12 -3.85 -3.43
C ARG A 21 1.40 -3.30 -2.81
N ALA A 22 1.41 -3.20 -1.49
CA ALA A 22 2.57 -2.76 -0.73
C ALA A 22 2.69 -3.52 0.59
N PHE A 23 3.93 -3.81 0.98
CA PHE A 23 4.27 -4.29 2.32
C PHE A 23 4.63 -3.09 3.19
N VAL A 24 3.96 -2.94 4.34
CA VAL A 24 4.15 -1.81 5.24
C VAL A 24 4.73 -2.31 6.55
N GLN A 25 5.92 -1.80 6.88
CA GLN A 25 6.61 -2.01 8.14
C GLN A 25 6.70 -0.67 8.87
N VAL A 26 6.08 -0.57 10.05
CA VAL A 26 6.16 0.61 10.93
C VAL A 26 6.73 0.16 12.26
N GLY A 27 7.61 0.98 12.86
CA GLY A 27 8.20 0.69 14.17
C GLY A 27 7.12 0.43 15.23
N GLY A 28 7.27 -0.65 15.99
CA GLY A 28 6.33 -1.03 17.06
C GLY A 28 5.02 -1.68 16.59
N ALA A 29 4.78 -1.78 15.28
CA ALA A 29 3.59 -2.42 14.72
C ALA A 29 3.93 -3.76 14.03
N ARG A 30 2.92 -4.64 13.95
CA ARG A 30 3.03 -5.84 13.10
C ARG A 30 3.02 -5.41 11.62
N PRO A 31 3.93 -5.93 10.79
CA PRO A 31 3.90 -5.65 9.36
C PRO A 31 2.61 -6.19 8.72
N VAL A 32 2.14 -5.48 7.68
CA VAL A 32 0.89 -5.80 6.98
C VAL A 32 1.03 -5.61 5.47
N LEU A 33 0.27 -6.40 4.70
CA LEU A 33 0.11 -6.21 3.28
C LEU A 33 -1.12 -5.33 3.02
N VAL A 34 -0.94 -4.25 2.27
CA VAL A 34 -2.01 -3.29 1.96
C VAL A 34 -2.29 -3.22 0.46
N ARG A 35 -3.45 -2.68 0.11
CA ARG A 35 -3.76 -2.19 -1.23
C ARG A 35 -3.51 -0.69 -1.27
N THR A 36 -2.77 -0.20 -2.26
CA THR A 36 -2.60 1.24 -2.45
C THR A 36 -3.88 1.83 -3.01
N VAL A 37 -4.28 2.99 -2.49
CA VAL A 37 -5.40 3.77 -3.01
C VAL A 37 -4.83 5.07 -3.56
N PRO A 38 -5.16 5.46 -4.80
CA PRO A 38 -4.76 6.75 -5.33
C PRO A 38 -5.23 7.89 -4.41
N TRP A 39 -4.42 8.92 -4.24
CA TRP A 39 -4.71 10.01 -3.29
C TRP A 39 -6.00 10.77 -3.65
N TRP A 40 -6.40 10.80 -4.92
CA TRP A 40 -7.64 11.42 -5.40
C TRP A 40 -8.89 10.55 -5.20
N GLU A 41 -8.76 9.33 -4.68
CA GLU A 41 -9.88 8.42 -4.37
C GLU A 41 -10.18 8.34 -2.87
N GLY A 42 -9.48 9.14 -2.05
CA GLY A 42 -9.69 9.20 -0.60
C GLY A 42 -10.99 9.91 -0.18
N PRO A 43 -11.18 10.15 1.13
CA PRO A 43 -12.39 10.80 1.67
C PRO A 43 -12.71 12.19 1.09
N HIS A 44 -11.74 12.82 0.44
CA HIS A 44 -11.86 14.15 -0.16
C HIS A 44 -11.84 14.11 -1.70
N ALA A 45 -12.16 12.96 -2.31
CA ALA A 45 -12.11 12.76 -3.75
C ALA A 45 -12.85 13.84 -4.55
N ASP A 46 -14.01 14.28 -4.09
CA ASP A 46 -14.80 15.30 -4.80
C ASP A 46 -14.14 16.68 -4.76
N ALA A 47 -13.55 17.05 -3.62
CA ALA A 47 -12.79 18.29 -3.50
C ALA A 47 -11.54 18.28 -4.40
N VAL A 48 -10.87 17.13 -4.48
CA VAL A 48 -9.73 16.93 -5.38
C VAL A 48 -10.15 17.06 -6.84
N ARG A 49 -11.22 16.38 -7.27
CA ARG A 49 -11.73 16.45 -8.66
C ARG A 49 -12.14 17.87 -9.04
N ALA A 50 -12.80 18.58 -8.13
CA ALA A 50 -13.18 19.99 -8.35
C ALA A 50 -11.94 20.89 -8.52
N SER A 51 -10.91 20.69 -7.70
CA SER A 51 -9.64 21.43 -7.81
C SER A 51 -8.94 21.16 -9.13
N ILE A 52 -8.81 19.89 -9.53
CA ILE A 52 -8.21 19.49 -10.81
C ILE A 52 -9.00 20.09 -11.99
N GLY A 53 -10.33 20.05 -11.96
CA GLY A 53 -11.15 20.64 -13.02
C GLY A 53 -11.03 22.17 -13.11
N ARG A 54 -10.73 22.85 -11.99
CA ARG A 54 -10.59 24.31 -11.93
C ARG A 54 -9.17 24.80 -12.28
N TYR A 55 -8.14 24.05 -11.89
CA TYR A 55 -6.75 24.51 -11.92
C TYR A 55 -5.80 23.58 -12.69
N GLY A 56 -6.28 22.44 -13.19
CA GLY A 56 -5.49 21.53 -14.02
C GLY A 56 -5.04 22.19 -15.34
N PRO A 57 -3.91 21.75 -15.91
CA PRO A 57 -3.42 22.22 -17.21
C PRO A 57 -4.33 21.81 -18.37
#